data_AF-A0A1Q4AQN6-F1
#
_entry.id   AF-A0A1Q4AQN6-F1
#
_cell.length_a   1.000
_cell.length_b   1.000
_cell.length_c   1.000
_cell.angle_alpha   90.00
_cell.angle_beta   90.00
_cell.angle_gamma   90.00
#
_symmetry.space_group_name_H-M   'P 1'
#
loop_
_entity.id
_entity.type
_entity.pdbx_description
1 polymer ?
#
loop_
_entity_poly.entity_id
_entity_poly.type
_entity_poly.pdbx_seq_one_letter_code
_entity_poly.pdbx_strand_id
1 'polypeptide(L)' 'MPDYAYGGPADIDRAIGFLVALDNEQRNALAVLEIDDAIDELQREFEKSSADAAYRPSNDFIARLSGYLEMADDAARP' A
#
# COMPACT_ATOMS: atom_id res chain seq x y z
N MET A 1 -0.66 8.69 13.09
CA MET A 1 -0.17 7.57 13.93
C MET A 1 1.27 7.82 14.32
N PRO A 2 1.65 7.75 15.60
CA PRO A 2 3.05 7.73 15.98
C PRO A 2 3.58 6.29 15.84
N ASP A 3 4.70 6.14 15.13
CA ASP A 3 5.58 4.97 15.09
C ASP A 3 5.29 3.84 14.09
N TYR A 4 4.61 4.09 12.96
CA TYR A 4 4.74 3.16 11.83
C TYR A 4 6.18 3.19 11.29
N ALA A 5 6.92 2.11 11.56
CA ALA A 5 8.26 1.90 11.05
C ALA A 5 8.18 1.11 9.74
N TYR A 6 8.59 1.74 8.65
CA TYR A 6 8.68 1.09 7.34
C TYR A 6 9.57 -0.16 7.41
N GLY A 7 8.96 -1.33 7.25
CA GLY A 7 9.55 -2.66 7.29
C GLY A 7 10.14 -3.13 5.95
N GLY A 8 10.15 -2.26 4.94
CA GLY A 8 10.72 -2.55 3.63
C GLY A 8 9.68 -2.97 2.60
N PRO A 9 10.12 -3.58 1.47
CA PRO A 9 9.24 -3.87 0.34
C PRO A 9 8.10 -4.84 0.68
N ALA A 10 8.24 -5.66 1.73
CA ALA A 10 7.18 -6.57 2.19
C ALA A 10 5.91 -5.84 2.64
N ASP A 11 6.04 -4.65 3.24
CA ASP A 11 4.90 -3.84 3.65
C ASP A 11 4.15 -3.29 2.44
N ILE A 12 4.89 -2.89 1.39
CA ILE A 12 4.32 -2.41 0.14
C ILE A 12 3.58 -3.55 -0.58
N ASP A 13 4.19 -4.74 -0.68
CA ASP A 13 3.57 -5.93 -1.28
C ASP A 13 2.26 -6.30 -0.59
N ARG A 14 2.24 -6.26 0.75
CA ARG A 14 1.03 -6.51 1.54
C ARG A 14 -0.08 -5.49 1.25
N ALA A 15 0.27 -4.20 1.17
CA ALA A 15 -0.69 -3.15 0.84
C ALA A 15 -1.24 -3.31 -0.60
N ILE A 16 -0.39 -3.67 -1.56
CA ILE A 16 -0.82 -3.99 -2.94
C ILE A 16 -1.83 -5.14 -2.93
N GLY A 17 -1.53 -6.23 -2.23
CA GLY A 17 -2.42 -7.39 -2.14
C GLY A 17 -3.80 -7.04 -1.59
N PHE A 18 -3.84 -6.18 -0.55
CA PHE A 18 -5.10 -5.67 -0.01
C PHE A 18 -5.88 -4.82 -1.02
N LEU A 19 -5.21 -3.86 -1.67
CA LEU A 19 -5.88 -2.98 -2.63
C LEU A 19 -6.39 -3.74 -3.86
N VAL A 20 -5.66 -4.75 -4.34
CA VAL A 20 -6.12 -5.63 -5.42
C VAL A 20 -7.38 -6.41 -5.00
N ALA A 21 -7.44 -6.90 -3.76
CA ALA A 21 -8.65 -7.55 -3.27
C ALA A 21 -9.83 -6.55 -3.18
N LEU A 22 -9.56 -5.34 -2.68
CA LEU A 22 -10.55 -4.27 -2.57
C LEU A 22 -11.09 -3.86 -3.94
N ASP A 23 -10.22 -3.74 -4.94
CA ASP A 23 -10.57 -3.41 -6.34
C ASP A 23 -11.55 -4.43 -6.93
N ASN A 24 -11.25 -5.72 -6.77
CA ASN A 24 -12.12 -6.81 -7.25
C ASN A 24 -13.53 -6.79 -6.64
N GLU A 25 -13.69 -6.19 -5.46
CA GLU A 25 -14.98 -6.05 -4.77
C GLU A 25 -15.71 -4.76 -5.14
N GLN A 26 -15.03 -3.78 -5.75
CA GLN A 26 -15.63 -2.50 -6.09
C GLN A 26 -16.65 -2.61 -7.22
N ARG A 27 -17.77 -1.92 -7.02
CA ARG A 27 -18.83 -1.74 -8.04
C ARG A 27 -18.84 -0.32 -8.62
N ASN A 28 -18.08 0.59 -8.02
CA ASN A 28 -18.01 1.99 -8.43
C ASN A 28 -16.75 2.21 -9.27
N ALA A 29 -16.94 2.64 -10.52
CA ALA A 29 -15.83 2.89 -11.46
C ALA A 29 -14.86 3.99 -11.01
N LEU A 30 -15.32 4.99 -10.24
CA LEU A 30 -14.43 6.00 -9.69
C LEU A 30 -13.53 5.42 -8.59
N ALA A 31 -14.09 4.54 -7.75
CA ALA A 31 -13.32 3.87 -6.71
C ALA A 31 -12.26 2.93 -7.30
N VAL A 32 -12.59 2.21 -8.39
CA VAL A 32 -11.63 1.38 -9.15
C VAL A 32 -10.46 2.22 -9.64
N LEU A 33 -10.73 3.36 -10.28
CA LEU A 33 -9.66 4.25 -10.78
C LEU A 33 -8.76 4.79 -9.66
N GLU A 34 -9.34 5.16 -8.52
CA GLU A 34 -8.57 5.64 -7.36
C GLU A 34 -7.70 4.52 -6.76
N ILE A 35 -8.18 3.29 -6.76
CA ILE A 35 -7.43 2.12 -6.29
C ILE A 35 -6.32 1.76 -7.28
N ASP A 36 -6.59 1.80 -8.58
CA ASP A 36 -5.59 1.56 -9.62
C ASP A 36 -4.42 2.54 -9.51
N ASP A 37 -4.70 3.84 -9.37
CA ASP A 37 -3.67 4.88 -9.19
C ASP A 37 -2.82 4.63 -7.93
N ALA A 38 -3.45 4.15 -6.85
CA ALA A 38 -2.76 3.80 -5.61
C ALA A 38 -1.88 2.55 -5.77
N ILE A 39 -2.36 1.52 -6.45
CA ILE A 39 -1.60 0.30 -6.77
C ILE A 39 -0.38 0.65 -7.63
N ASP A 40 -0.56 1.50 -8.64
CA ASP A 40 0.52 1.97 -9.53
C ASP A 40 1.62 2.72 -8.75
N GLU A 41 1.24 3.55 -7.78
CA GLU A 41 2.21 4.22 -6.91
C GLU A 41 2.96 3.22 -6.03
N LEU A 42 2.25 2.29 -5.40
CA LEU A 42 2.85 1.24 -4.56
C LEU A 42 3.81 0.37 -5.37
N GLN A 43 3.46 -0.05 -6.58
CA GLN A 43 4.32 -0.87 -7.44
C GLN A 43 5.64 -0.14 -7.78
N ARG A 44 5.58 1.14 -8.12
CA ARG A 44 6.79 1.94 -8.39
C ARG A 44 7.69 2.05 -7.16
N GLU A 45 7.12 2.23 -5.98
CA GLU A 45 7.89 2.32 -4.73
C GLU A 45 8.42 0.94 -4.29
N PHE A 46 7.68 -0.13 -4.55
CA PHE A 46 8.12 -1.50 -4.35
C PHE A 46 9.35 -1.82 -5.19
N GLU A 47 9.35 -1.47 -6.48
CA GLU A 47 10.49 -1.69 -7.37
C GLU A 47 11.74 -0.96 -6.87
N LYS A 48 11.61 0.32 -6.48
CA LYS A 48 12.72 1.11 -5.94
C LYS A 48 13.25 0.50 -4.64
N SER A 49 12.35 0.15 -3.72
CA SER A 49 12.73 -0.44 -2.43
C SER A 49 13.28 -1.85 -2.54
N SER A 50 12.94 -2.58 -3.59
CA SER A 50 13.48 -3.91 -3.89
C SER A 50 14.84 -3.84 -4.59
N ALA A 51 15.07 -2.81 -5.41
CA ALA A 51 16.31 -2.61 -6.13
C ALA A 51 17.43 -2.03 -5.24
N ASP A 52 17.09 -1.25 -4.22
CA ASP A 52 18.04 -0.63 -3.31
C ASP A 52 17.59 -0.78 -1.84
N ALA A 53 18.34 -1.55 -1.06
CA ALA A 53 18.05 -1.80 0.35
C ALA A 53 18.25 -0.55 1.24
N ALA A 54 18.97 0.48 0.76
CA ALA A 54 19.11 1.76 1.44
C ALA A 54 18.02 2.76 1.01
N TYR A 55 17.21 2.42 0.00
CA TYR A 55 16.10 3.26 -0.43
C TYR A 55 15.06 3.37 0.66
N ARG A 56 14.68 4.61 0.96
CA ARG A 56 13.57 4.92 1.86
C ARG A 56 12.56 5.77 1.09
N PRO A 57 11.29 5.32 0.98
CA PRO A 57 10.22 6.13 0.42
C PRO A 57 10.02 7.45 1.17
N SER A 58 9.29 8.38 0.57
CA SER A 58 8.95 9.65 1.24
C SER A 58 8.10 9.41 2.50
N ASN A 59 8.20 10.30 3.48
CA ASN A 59 7.37 10.20 4.69
C ASN A 59 5.86 10.28 4.37
N ASP A 60 5.48 11.02 3.32
CA ASP A 60 4.10 11.11 2.86
C ASP A 60 3.60 9.79 2.28
N PHE A 61 4.44 9.09 1.52
CA PHE A 61 4.14 7.74 1.05
C PHE A 61 4.03 6.77 2.22
N ILE A 62 4.98 6.80 3.16
CA ILE A 62 4.97 5.95 4.37
C ILE A 62 3.69 6.18 5.19
N ALA A 63 3.23 7.43 5.31
CA ALA A 63 1.98 7.75 5.99
C ALA A 63 0.76 7.12 5.27
N ARG A 64 0.69 7.18 3.95
CA ARG A 64 -0.38 6.54 3.17
C ARG A 64 -0.32 5.02 3.24
N LEU A 65 0.88 4.45 3.11
CA LEU A 65 1.14 3.02 3.26
C LEU A 65 0.65 2.50 4.60
N SER A 66 0.91 3.24 5.69
CA SER A 66 0.42 2.86 7.02
C SER A 66 -1.10 2.77 7.08
N GLY A 67 -1.82 3.69 6.42
CA GLY A 67 -3.27 3.65 6.34
C GLY A 67 -3.79 2.42 5.59
N TYR A 68 -3.17 2.06 4.45
CA TYR A 68 -3.56 0.86 3.71
C TYR A 68 -3.33 -0.43 4.50
N LEU A 69 -2.24 -0.49 5.28
CA LEU A 69 -1.94 -1.64 6.11
C LEU A 69 -2.89 -1.77 7.30
N GLU A 70 -3.26 -0.66 7.93
CA GLU A 70 -4.28 -0.67 8.97
C GLU A 70 -5.63 -1.14 8.42
N MET A 71 -6.03 -0.67 7.24
CA MET A 71 -7.25 -1.16 6.58
C MET A 71 -7.17 -2.66 6.28
N ALA A 72 -6.00 -3.15 5.86
CA ALA A 72 -5.76 -4.57 5.63
C ALA A 72 -5.81 -5.39 6.93
N ASP A 73 -5.25 -4.88 8.02
CA ASP A 73 -5.31 -5.49 9.35
C ASP A 73 -6.76 -5.55 9.88
N ASP A 74 -7.51 -4.47 9.71
CA ASP A 74 -8.91 -4.39 10.12
C ASP A 74 -9.81 -5.31 9.29
N ALA A 75 -9.57 -5.42 7.98
CA ALA A 75 -10.29 -6.37 7.12
C ALA A 75 -9.98 -7.84 7.45
N ALA A 76 -8.79 -8.12 8.00
CA ALA A 76 -8.39 -9.47 8.41
C ALA A 76 -8.88 -9.85 9.81
N ARG A 77 -9.43 -8.91 10.59
CA ARG A 77 -9.98 -9.17 11.93
C ARG A 77 -11.43 -9.68 11.83
N PRO A 78 -11.74 -10.85 12.41
CA PRO A 78 -13.08 -11.46 12.37
C PRO A 78 -14.12 -10.75 13.25
#